data_AF-A0A967Z524-F1
#
_entry.id   AF-A0A967Z524-F1
#
_cell.length_a   1.000
_cell.length_b   1.000
_cell.length_c   1.000
_cell.angle_alpha   90.00
_cell.angle_beta   90.00
_cell.angle_gamma   90.00
#
_symmetry.space_group_name_H-M   'P 1'
#
loop_
_entity.id
_entity.type
_entity.pdbx_description
1 polymer ?
#
loop_
_entity_poly.entity_id
_entity_poly.type
_entity_poly.pdbx_seq_one_letter_code
_entity_poly.pdbx_strand_id
1 'polypeptide(L)'
;MADFDRQEAFLADFTTVSGRVGYRQKSTHDILVKFYSGLSVIFNSFGIDGFLDYGGQFGYQSSRFEILAGVTGRVLVTIGDPGDPNVTQIAVSGAVTLDRWRPGLVFRLPLDDDLDPMDFVIGLKLGVVLK
;
A
#
# COMPACT_ATOMS: atom_id res chain seq x y z
N MET A 1 -3.67 4.79 5.89
CA MET A 1 -3.72 4.15 4.57
C MET A 1 -4.79 3.09 4.69
N ALA A 2 -5.91 3.20 3.97
CA ALA A 2 -6.90 2.13 3.95
C ALA A 2 -6.28 0.96 3.18
N ASP A 3 -5.94 -0.11 3.90
CA ASP A 3 -5.28 -1.31 3.38
C ASP A 3 -6.39 -2.32 3.07
N PHE A 4 -6.97 -2.24 1.87
CA PHE A 4 -7.91 -3.26 1.37
C PHE A 4 -7.19 -4.55 0.95
N ASP A 5 -5.86 -4.52 0.80
CA ASP A 5 -5.02 -5.74 0.76
C ASP A 5 -5.04 -6.48 2.11
N ARG A 6 -5.74 -5.95 3.12
CA ARG A 6 -5.97 -6.54 4.44
C ARG A 6 -7.46 -6.74 4.73
N GLN A 7 -8.23 -7.32 3.82
CA GLN A 7 -9.62 -7.66 4.13
C GLN A 7 -9.70 -8.56 5.38
N GLU A 8 -8.68 -9.37 5.61
CA GLU A 8 -8.46 -10.13 6.83
C GLU A 8 -8.52 -9.25 8.09
N ALA A 9 -8.04 -8.01 8.07
CA ALA A 9 -8.07 -7.12 9.24
C ALA A 9 -9.49 -6.69 9.67
N PHE A 10 -10.51 -7.00 8.87
CA PHE A 10 -11.92 -6.72 9.14
C PHE A 10 -12.75 -7.97 9.43
N LEU A 11 -12.13 -9.16 9.38
CA LEU A 11 -12.75 -10.44 9.75
C LEU A 11 -12.36 -10.82 11.17
N ALA A 12 -13.30 -11.38 11.93
CA ALA A 12 -13.19 -11.54 13.39
C ALA A 12 -12.10 -12.52 13.87
N ASP A 13 -11.49 -13.29 12.96
CA ASP A 13 -10.59 -14.40 13.30
C ASP A 13 -9.20 -14.30 12.64
N PHE A 14 -8.83 -13.11 12.18
CA PHE A 14 -7.54 -12.88 11.53
C PHE A 14 -6.70 -11.87 12.31
N THR A 15 -5.43 -12.21 12.52
CA THR A 15 -4.43 -11.29 13.09
C THR A 15 -3.31 -11.12 12.08
N THR A 16 -3.02 -9.88 11.69
CA THR A 16 -1.91 -9.58 10.76
C THR A 16 -0.77 -8.89 11.49
N VAL A 17 0.43 -9.46 11.40
CA VAL A 17 1.68 -8.82 11.83
C VAL A 17 2.47 -8.45 10.59
N SER A 18 2.94 -7.21 10.49
CA SER A 18 3.69 -6.76 9.32
C SER A 18 4.84 -5.83 9.68
N GLY A 19 5.99 -6.04 9.05
CA GLY A 19 7.13 -5.15 9.12
C GLY A 19 7.57 -4.74 7.73
N ARG A 20 7.67 -3.43 7.46
CA ARG A 20 8.10 -2.88 6.17
C ARG A 20 9.25 -1.90 6.38
N VAL A 21 10.23 -1.96 5.49
CA VAL A 21 11.30 -0.97 5.38
C VAL A 21 11.04 -0.14 4.14
N GLY A 22 11.09 1.18 4.30
CA GLY A 22 10.86 2.14 3.22
C GLY A 22 12.08 2.99 2.94
N TYR A 23 12.36 3.22 1.66
CA TYR A 23 13.28 4.22 1.18
C TYR A 23 12.50 5.38 0.54
N ARG A 24 12.91 6.62 0.84
CA ARG A 24 12.31 7.84 0.29
C ARG A 24 13.42 8.79 -0.11
N GLN A 25 13.44 9.19 -1.37
CA GLN A 25 14.39 10.17 -1.87
C GLN A 25 13.68 11.27 -2.65
N LYS A 26 13.93 12.52 -2.26
CA LYS A 26 13.44 13.70 -2.97
C LYS A 26 14.63 14.40 -3.63
N SER A 27 14.53 14.68 -4.93
CA SER A 27 15.52 15.45 -5.68
C SER A 27 15.35 16.96 -5.46
N THR A 28 16.33 17.73 -5.91
CA THR A 28 16.28 19.21 -5.92
C THR A 28 15.18 19.77 -6.82
N HIS A 29 14.69 18.99 -7.79
CA HIS A 29 13.63 19.37 -8.71
C HIS A 29 12.24 18.87 -8.25
N ASP A 30 12.08 18.64 -6.95
CA ASP A 30 10.85 18.13 -6.33
C ASP A 30 10.39 16.74 -6.82
N ILE A 31 11.23 16.03 -7.57
CA ILE A 31 10.98 14.64 -7.96
C ILE A 31 11.10 13.78 -6.71
N LEU A 32 10.12 12.92 -6.48
CA LEU A 32 10.06 12.02 -5.34
C LEU A 32 10.04 10.58 -5.82
N VAL A 33 10.90 9.77 -5.23
CA VAL A 33 10.89 8.32 -5.41
C VAL A 33 10.73 7.66 -4.03
N LYS A 34 9.87 6.65 -3.97
CA LYS A 34 9.62 5.84 -2.78
C LYS A 34 9.70 4.38 -3.16
N PHE A 35 10.36 3.58 -2.35
CA PHE A 35 10.30 2.14 -2.43
C PHE A 35 10.02 1.59 -1.04
N TYR A 36 9.34 0.46 -0.95
CA TYR A 36 9.28 -0.31 0.27
C TYR A 36 9.30 -1.79 -0.05
N SER A 37 9.79 -2.56 0.92
CA SER A 37 9.63 -4.00 0.96
C SER A 37 9.46 -4.43 2.40
N GLY A 38 8.77 -5.54 2.62
CA GLY A 38 8.55 -6.04 3.95
C GLY A 38 7.92 -7.41 3.95
N LEU A 39 7.74 -7.93 5.15
CA LEU A 39 7.05 -9.19 5.37
C LEU A 39 5.77 -8.91 6.13
N SER A 40 4.70 -9.58 5.72
CA SER A 40 3.45 -9.64 6.47
C SER A 40 3.11 -11.10 6.72
N VAL A 41 2.57 -11.38 7.90
CA VAL A 41 2.12 -12.70 8.32
C VAL A 41 0.69 -12.57 8.81
N ILE A 42 -0.18 -13.40 8.27
CA ILE A 42 -1.57 -13.51 8.67
C ILE A 42 -1.71 -14.79 9.50
N PHE A 43 -2.25 -14.65 10.70
CA PHE A 43 -2.68 -15.76 11.55
C PHE A 43 -4.19 -15.87 11.42
N ASN A 44 -4.69 -17.04 11.07
CA ASN A 44 -6.12 -17.31 10.94
C ASN A 44 -6.47 -18.68 11.54
N SER A 45 -7.76 -19.04 11.56
CA SER A 45 -8.23 -20.33 12.10
C SER A 45 -7.75 -21.55 11.31
N PHE A 46 -7.21 -21.36 10.10
CA PHE A 46 -6.79 -22.41 9.17
C PHE A 46 -5.26 -22.55 9.08
N GLY A 47 -4.49 -21.57 9.54
CA GLY A 47 -3.04 -21.59 9.45
C GLY A 47 -2.34 -20.23 9.57
N ILE A 48 -1.13 -20.20 9.02
CA ILE A 48 -0.25 -19.02 9.00
C ILE A 48 0.20 -18.79 7.56
N ASP A 49 -0.17 -17.64 7.00
CA ASP A 49 0.16 -17.26 5.65
C ASP A 49 1.17 -16.09 5.66
N GLY A 50 2.32 -16.32 5.03
CA GLY A 50 3.41 -15.36 4.95
C GLY A 50 3.46 -14.72 3.57
N PHE A 51 3.66 -13.40 3.54
CA PHE A 51 3.71 -12.62 2.31
C PHE A 51 4.92 -11.69 2.28
N LEU A 52 5.47 -11.51 1.08
CA LEU A 52 6.43 -10.47 0.76
C LEU A 52 5.66 -9.26 0.20
N ASP A 53 5.59 -8.20 0.99
CA ASP A 53 5.04 -6.92 0.57
C ASP A 53 6.10 -6.14 -0.22
N TYR A 54 5.68 -5.48 -1.29
CA TYR A 54 6.56 -4.64 -2.10
C TYR A 54 5.83 -3.44 -2.68
N GLY A 55 6.58 -2.41 -2.99
CA GLY A 55 6.04 -1.28 -3.75
C GLY A 55 7.09 -0.27 -4.15
N GLY A 56 6.82 0.38 -5.28
CA GLY A 56 7.63 1.45 -5.84
C GLY A 56 6.72 2.55 -6.37
N GLN A 57 7.00 3.79 -5.99
CA GLN A 57 6.26 4.96 -6.45
C GLN A 57 7.22 6.07 -6.86
N PHE A 58 6.85 6.78 -7.91
CA PHE A 58 7.55 7.97 -8.36
C PHE A 58 6.56 9.10 -8.60
N GLY A 59 7.04 10.33 -8.57
CA GLY A 59 6.24 11.48 -8.95
C GLY A 59 6.83 12.78 -8.44
N TYR A 60 5.97 13.70 -8.05
CA TYR A 60 6.34 15.08 -7.77
C TYR A 60 5.81 15.51 -6.40
N GLN A 61 6.64 16.17 -5.61
CA GLN A 61 6.28 16.68 -4.28
C GLN A 61 6.86 18.08 -4.04
N SER A 62 6.02 19.10 -4.17
CA SER A 62 6.35 20.46 -3.75
C SER A 62 6.04 20.70 -2.27
N SER A 63 6.14 21.96 -1.84
CA SER A 63 5.65 22.41 -0.53
C SER A 63 4.13 22.27 -0.39
N ARG A 64 3.37 22.42 -1.49
CA ARG A 64 1.91 22.49 -1.48
C ARG A 64 1.20 21.24 -1.95
N PHE A 65 1.80 20.43 -2.83
CA PHE A 65 1.15 19.25 -3.37
C PHE A 65 2.10 18.06 -3.55
N GLU A 66 1.54 16.85 -3.45
CA GLU A 66 2.22 15.58 -3.72
C GLU A 66 1.37 14.80 -4.73
N ILE A 67 1.96 14.35 -5.83
CA ILE A 67 1.33 13.45 -6.82
C ILE A 67 2.30 12.29 -7.04
N LEU A 68 1.81 11.06 -6.90
CA LEU A 68 2.61 9.85 -7.05
C LEU A 68 1.85 8.83 -7.85
N ALA A 69 2.57 8.09 -8.68
CA ALA A 69 2.07 6.90 -9.36
C ALA A 69 3.08 5.77 -9.16
N GLY A 70 2.63 4.52 -9.18
CA GLY A 70 3.52 3.39 -9.03
C GLY A 70 2.81 2.07 -8.92
N VAL A 71 3.58 1.05 -8.55
CA VAL A 71 3.12 -0.33 -8.38
C VAL A 71 3.28 -0.72 -6.92
N THR A 72 2.29 -1.43 -6.40
CA THR A 72 2.31 -2.00 -5.04
C THR A 72 1.75 -3.40 -5.09
N GLY A 73 2.20 -4.28 -4.21
CA GLY A 73 1.65 -5.62 -4.16
C GLY A 73 2.17 -6.45 -3.00
N ARG A 74 1.70 -7.70 -2.96
CA ARG A 74 2.16 -8.75 -2.06
C ARG A 74 2.23 -10.09 -2.81
N VAL A 75 3.24 -10.89 -2.50
CA VAL A 75 3.41 -12.25 -3.04
C VAL A 75 3.42 -13.24 -1.88
N LEU A 76 2.70 -14.37 -2.02
CA LEU A 76 2.73 -15.45 -1.05
C LEU A 76 4.14 -16.09 -1.00
N VAL A 77 4.73 -16.18 0.20
CA VAL A 77 6.07 -16.78 0.41
C VAL A 77 6.05 -18.04 1.26
N THR A 78 4.93 -18.35 1.92
CA THR A 78 4.78 -19.56 2.74
C THR A 78 3.87 -20.58 2.05
N ILE A 79 4.23 -21.86 2.13
CA ILE A 79 3.48 -23.00 1.58
C ILE A 79 2.37 -23.37 2.58
N GLY A 80 1.35 -22.53 2.68
CA GLY A 80 0.00 -22.87 3.18
C GLY A 80 -0.90 -23.24 2.00
N ASP A 81 -2.20 -23.46 2.24
CA ASP A 81 -3.19 -23.71 1.17
C ASP A 81 -3.05 -22.62 0.08
N PRO A 82 -2.71 -22.97 -1.17
CA PRO A 82 -2.36 -22.00 -2.23
C PRO A 82 -3.55 -21.15 -2.74
N GLY A 83 -4.60 -21.00 -1.93
CA GLY A 83 -5.83 -20.30 -2.27
C GLY A 83 -5.73 -18.77 -2.26
N ASP A 84 -4.71 -18.19 -1.61
CA ASP A 84 -4.56 -16.74 -1.54
C ASP A 84 -3.77 -16.19 -2.75
N PRO A 85 -4.41 -15.39 -3.63
CA PRO A 85 -3.76 -14.91 -4.83
C PRO A 85 -2.69 -13.86 -4.51
N ASN A 86 -1.61 -13.91 -5.28
CA ASN A 86 -0.69 -12.79 -5.36
C ASN A 86 -1.46 -11.56 -5.82
N VAL A 87 -1.16 -10.40 -5.23
CA VAL A 87 -1.85 -9.16 -5.56
C VAL A 87 -0.84 -8.13 -6.02
N THR A 88 -1.03 -7.65 -7.24
CA THR A 88 -0.27 -6.56 -7.85
C THR A 88 -1.25 -5.47 -8.26
N GLN A 89 -0.94 -4.22 -7.93
CA GLN A 89 -1.82 -3.08 -8.15
C GLN A 89 -1.03 -1.89 -8.70
N ILE A 90 -1.66 -1.12 -9.59
CA ILE A 90 -1.24 0.24 -9.88
C ILE A 90 -1.87 1.17 -8.85
N ALA A 91 -1.07 2.04 -8.26
CA ALA A 91 -1.52 3.03 -7.30
C ALA A 91 -1.20 4.45 -7.79
N VAL A 92 -2.20 5.33 -7.82
CA VAL A 92 -2.06 6.76 -8.06
C VAL A 92 -2.53 7.50 -6.81
N SER A 93 -1.77 8.48 -6.33
CA SER A 93 -2.16 9.24 -5.15
C SER A 93 -1.86 10.72 -5.31
N GLY A 94 -2.73 11.54 -4.73
CA GLY A 94 -2.62 12.99 -4.67
C GLY A 94 -2.75 13.48 -3.23
N ALA A 95 -2.04 14.54 -2.84
CA ALA A 95 -2.17 15.18 -1.55
C ALA A 95 -1.96 16.69 -1.66
N VAL A 96 -2.62 17.46 -0.79
CA VAL A 96 -2.44 18.92 -0.67
C VAL A 96 -2.02 19.24 0.75
N THR A 97 -0.98 20.07 0.91
CA THR A 97 -0.54 20.57 2.22
C THR A 97 -1.30 21.86 2.56
N LEU A 98 -2.07 21.83 3.65
CA LEU A 98 -2.81 22.94 4.24
C LEU A 98 -2.22 23.25 5.62
N ASP A 99 -1.30 24.21 5.68
CA ASP A 99 -0.47 24.48 6.88
C ASP A 99 0.24 23.20 7.37
N ARG A 100 -0.19 22.63 8.50
CA ARG A 100 0.34 21.40 9.07
C ARG A 100 -0.35 20.14 8.56
N TRP A 101 -1.52 20.25 7.94
CA TRP A 101 -2.32 19.10 7.51
C TRP A 101 -2.01 18.74 6.06
N ARG A 102 -2.00 17.44 5.76
CA ARG A 102 -1.83 16.95 4.39
C ARG A 102 -2.89 15.90 4.06
N PRO A 103 -4.15 16.32 3.82
CA PRO A 103 -5.16 15.42 3.25
C PRO A 103 -4.76 14.97 1.85
N GLY A 104 -5.23 13.79 1.46
CA GLY A 104 -5.01 13.26 0.13
C GLY A 104 -5.89 12.06 -0.17
N LEU A 105 -5.80 11.65 -1.43
CA LEU A 105 -6.52 10.51 -2.00
C LEU A 105 -5.50 9.52 -2.56
N VAL A 106 -5.85 8.25 -2.52
CA VAL A 106 -5.19 7.18 -3.27
C VAL A 106 -6.23 6.41 -4.05
N PHE A 107 -5.94 6.13 -5.29
CA PHE A 107 -6.67 5.24 -6.17
C PHE A 107 -5.77 4.04 -6.44
N ARG A 108 -6.29 2.82 -6.30
CA ARG A 108 -5.58 1.60 -6.68
C ARG A 108 -6.43 0.77 -7.62
N LEU A 109 -5.76 0.19 -8.61
CA LEU A 109 -6.33 -0.68 -9.61
C LEU A 109 -5.58 -2.02 -9.54
N PRO A 110 -6.24 -3.12 -9.12
CA PRO A 110 -5.68 -4.45 -9.25
C PRO A 110 -5.33 -4.76 -10.71
N LEU A 111 -4.20 -5.41 -10.91
CA LEU A 111 -3.74 -5.90 -12.21
C LEU A 111 -4.03 -7.39 -12.41
N ASP A 112 -4.34 -8.09 -11.32
CA ASP A 112 -4.62 -9.52 -11.34
C ASP A 112 -6.13 -9.74 -11.41
N ASP A 113 -6.57 -10.50 -12.41
CA ASP A 113 -7.98 -10.73 -12.76
C ASP A 113 -8.71 -11.67 -11.78
N ASP A 114 -7.97 -12.36 -10.90
CA ASP A 114 -8.52 -13.34 -9.95
C ASP A 114 -9.11 -12.68 -8.67
N LEU A 115 -9.12 -11.35 -8.60
CA LEU A 115 -9.59 -10.57 -7.46
C LEU A 115 -11.07 -10.16 -7.60
N ASP A 116 -11.95 -11.11 -7.87
CA ASP A 116 -13.40 -10.90 -7.94
C ASP A 116 -13.95 -10.78 -6.49
N PRO A 117 -14.58 -9.67 -6.06
CA PRO A 117 -15.33 -8.70 -6.88
C PRO A 117 -14.79 -7.27 -6.94
N MET A 118 -13.48 -7.03 -6.83
CA MET A 118 -12.96 -5.66 -6.68
C MET A 118 -12.30 -5.11 -7.94
N ASP A 119 -13.03 -4.23 -8.64
CA ASP A 119 -12.51 -3.51 -9.80
C ASP A 119 -11.49 -2.42 -9.43
N PHE A 120 -11.66 -1.72 -8.29
CA PHE A 120 -10.75 -0.65 -7.85
C PHE A 120 -10.93 -0.28 -6.37
N VAL A 121 -9.94 0.44 -5.81
CA VAL A 121 -9.95 0.96 -4.43
C VAL A 121 -9.74 2.47 -4.42
N ILE A 122 -10.55 3.18 -3.65
CA ILE A 122 -10.33 4.59 -3.30
C ILE A 122 -10.07 4.69 -1.80
N GLY A 123 -8.97 5.33 -1.42
CA GLY A 123 -8.58 5.54 -0.04
C GLY A 123 -8.36 7.02 0.27
N LEU A 124 -8.70 7.41 1.50
CA LEU A 124 -8.34 8.71 2.07
C LEU A 124 -7.01 8.59 2.83
N LYS A 125 -6.12 9.57 2.68
CA LYS A 125 -4.92 9.73 3.50
C LYS A 125 -4.97 11.06 4.23
N LEU A 126 -4.60 11.07 5.50
CA LEU A 126 -4.38 12.28 6.28
C LEU A 126 -3.00 12.20 6.90
N GLY A 127 -2.13 13.14 6.53
CA GLY A 127 -0.82 13.31 7.14
C GLY A 127 -0.76 14.60 7.96
N VAL A 128 0.20 14.65 8.88
CA VAL A 128 0.59 15.88 9.58
C VAL A 128 2.07 16.13 9.28
N VAL A 129 2.40 17.35 8.88
CA VAL A 129 3.78 17.81 8.69
C VAL A 129 4.27 18.37 10.01
N LEU A 130 5.19 17.64 10.66
CA LEU A 130 5.88 18.12 11.85
C LEU A 130 7.01 19.06 11.41
N LYS A 131 7.10 20.22 12.08
CA LYS A 131 8.17 21.21 11.89
C LYS A 131 9.32 20.92 12.84
#